data_AF-A0A839W1C2-F1
#
_entry.id   AF-A0A839W1C2-F1
#
_cell.length_a   1.000
_cell.length_b   1.000
_cell.length_c   1.000
_cell.angle_alpha   90.00
_cell.angle_beta   90.00
_cell.angle_gamma   90.00
#
_symmetry.space_group_name_H-M   'P 1'
#
loop_
_entity.id
_entity.type
_entity.pdbx_description
1 polymer ?
#
loop_
_entity_poly.entity_id
_entity_poly.type
_entity_poly.pdbx_seq_one_letter_code
_entity_poly.pdbx_strand_id
1 'polypeptide(L)'
;MESLTVIFGFVAVVTLLLVLSALRWTRSRMARVVILLLFALLLPAAYAAPAALLGRAKPVTLEWMGANVREAKVLSATLVENEAIYLTLLWEQAPNLYRLPWDRRMAEQLQEAQREAQRNGTNPMMRLPFERSWDDREPRFYAQPQPKMPDKPYENAPGNGGPGGNPGIEFQHPGQPT
;
A
#
# COMPACT_ATOMS: atom_id res chain seq x y z
N MET A 1 0.81 11.04 13.83
CA MET A 1 1.41 12.41 13.94
C MET A 1 1.98 12.60 15.35
N GLU A 2 1.19 12.45 16.41
CA GLU A 2 1.66 12.64 17.80
C GLU A 2 2.85 11.77 18.19
N SER A 3 2.86 10.49 17.85
CA SER A 3 3.98 9.58 18.13
C SER A 3 5.30 10.02 17.48
N LEU A 4 5.23 10.56 16.25
CA LEU A 4 6.39 11.02 15.50
C LEU A 4 6.94 12.32 16.07
N THR A 5 6.05 13.22 16.51
CA THR A 5 6.42 14.44 17.24
C THR A 5 7.08 14.12 18.59
N VAL A 6 6.57 13.12 19.33
CA VAL A 6 7.14 12.69 20.61
C VAL A 6 8.54 12.08 20.42
N ILE A 7 8.72 11.21 19.42
CA ILE A 7 10.03 10.62 19.12
C ILE A 7 11.02 11.70 18.68
N PHE A 8 10.60 12.62 17.81
CA PHE A 8 11.45 13.74 17.37
C PHE A 8 11.87 14.62 18.55
N GLY A 9 10.92 14.98 19.43
CA GLY A 9 11.19 15.75 20.64
C GLY A 9 12.16 15.02 21.58
N PHE A 10 11.98 13.71 21.78
CA PHE A 10 12.89 12.89 22.58
C PHE A 10 14.31 12.89 22.02
N VAL A 11 14.48 12.66 20.71
CA VAL A 11 15.79 12.67 20.04
C VAL A 11 16.44 14.05 20.14
N ALA A 12 15.67 15.13 19.99
CA ALA A 12 16.18 16.50 20.12
C ALA A 12 16.69 16.76 21.55
N VAL A 13 15.95 16.35 22.58
CA VAL A 13 16.37 16.49 23.99
C VAL A 13 17.62 15.66 24.29
N VAL A 14 17.69 14.40 23.84
CA VAL A 14 18.87 13.56 24.03
C VAL A 14 20.10 14.16 23.35
N THR A 15 19.95 14.64 22.11
CA THR A 15 21.05 15.28 21.37
C THR A 15 21.53 16.54 22.09
N LEU A 16 20.60 17.36 22.60
CA LEU A 16 20.95 18.55 23.37
C LEU A 16 21.71 18.20 24.66
N LEU A 17 21.27 17.18 25.40
CA LEU A 17 21.95 16.73 26.61
C LEU A 17 23.37 16.21 26.32
N LEU A 18 23.55 15.47 25.22
CA LEU A 18 24.87 15.00 24.78
C LEU A 18 25.80 16.16 24.45
N VAL A 19 25.30 17.18 23.75
CA VAL A 19 26.08 18.39 23.41
C VAL A 19 26.46 19.15 24.69
N LEU A 20 25.53 19.36 25.61
CA LEU A 20 25.80 20.03 26.89
C LEU A 20 26.83 19.25 27.73
N SER A 21 26.72 17.93 27.77
CA SER A 21 27.68 17.05 28.45
C SER A 21 29.07 17.13 27.82
N ALA A 22 29.15 17.09 26.47
CA ALA A 22 30.40 17.24 25.74
C ALA A 22 31.06 18.62 25.97
N LEU A 23 30.28 19.71 25.99
CA LEU A 23 30.80 21.05 26.31
C LEU A 23 31.36 21.12 27.74
N ARG A 24 30.72 20.43 28.70
CA ARG A 24 31.11 20.44 30.11
C ARG A 24 32.44 19.71 30.35
N TRP A 25 32.72 18.63 29.63
CA TRP A 25 33.99 17.88 29.73
C TRP A 25 35.12 18.41 28.83
N THR A 26 34.79 19.19 27.80
CA THR A 26 35.80 19.72 26.88
C THR A 26 36.56 20.91 27.49
N ARG A 27 37.88 20.73 27.72
CA ARG A 27 38.78 21.77 28.24
C ARG A 27 39.24 22.78 27.17
N SER A 28 39.40 22.35 25.91
CA SER A 28 39.91 23.19 24.83
C SER A 28 38.83 24.08 24.19
N ARG A 29 39.11 25.39 24.04
CA ARG A 29 38.17 26.35 23.41
C ARG A 29 37.85 26.00 21.95
N MET A 30 38.83 25.53 21.18
CA MET A 30 38.64 25.16 19.76
C MET A 30 37.63 24.01 19.60
N ALA A 31 37.74 22.95 20.40
CA ALA A 31 36.79 21.84 20.32
C ALA A 31 35.35 22.26 20.69
N ARG A 32 35.17 23.23 21.62
CA ARG A 32 33.83 23.78 21.91
C ARG A 32 33.23 24.51 20.71
N VAL A 33 34.05 25.30 19.99
CA VAL A 33 33.61 25.97 18.75
C VAL A 33 33.22 24.93 17.70
N VAL A 34 34.01 23.88 17.52
CA VAL A 34 33.70 22.80 16.56
C VAL A 34 32.39 22.08 16.92
N ILE A 35 32.17 21.75 18.20
CA ILE A 35 30.92 21.10 18.66
C ILE A 35 29.71 22.00 18.39
N LEU A 36 29.80 23.29 18.72
CA LEU A 36 28.72 24.24 18.48
C LEU A 36 28.43 24.43 16.99
N LEU A 37 29.48 24.46 16.15
CA LEU A 37 29.35 24.57 14.70
C LEU A 37 28.67 23.32 14.13
N LEU A 38 29.09 22.13 14.55
CA LEU A 38 28.46 20.86 14.14
C LEU A 38 27.00 20.78 14.59
N PHE A 39 26.68 21.19 15.83
CA PHE A 39 25.30 21.23 16.31
C PHE A 39 24.46 22.24 15.53
N ALA A 40 24.99 23.43 15.25
CA ALA A 40 24.34 24.43 14.42
C ALA A 40 24.09 23.94 12.99
N LEU A 41 24.99 23.12 12.44
CA LEU A 41 24.82 22.48 11.13
C LEU A 41 23.82 21.31 11.17
N LEU A 42 23.73 20.62 12.30
CA LEU A 42 22.80 19.52 12.51
C LEU A 42 21.35 19.99 12.50
N LEU A 43 21.05 21.17 13.06
CA LEU A 43 19.68 21.72 13.10
C LEU A 43 19.02 21.85 11.71
N PRO A 44 19.61 22.54 10.71
CA PRO A 44 19.03 22.61 9.37
C PRO A 44 19.02 21.25 8.68
N ALA A 45 20.02 20.39 8.89
CA ALA A 45 20.03 19.04 8.33
C ALA A 45 18.89 18.17 8.90
N ALA A 46 18.62 18.27 10.20
CA ALA A 46 17.55 17.56 10.89
C ALA A 46 16.15 18.04 10.45
N TYR A 47 16.02 19.26 9.93
CA TYR A 47 14.78 19.76 9.33
C TYR A 47 14.68 19.40 7.84
N ALA A 48 15.75 19.63 7.08
CA ALA A 48 15.77 19.45 5.63
C ALA A 48 15.66 17.98 5.20
N ALA A 49 16.28 17.05 5.94
CA ALA A 49 16.24 15.63 5.60
C ALA A 49 14.81 15.05 5.67
N PRO A 50 14.04 15.21 6.77
CA PRO A 50 12.63 14.82 6.81
C PRO A 50 11.77 15.54 5.77
N ALA A 51 12.00 16.84 5.56
CA ALA A 51 11.26 17.63 4.56
C ALA A 51 11.47 17.09 3.13
N ALA A 52 12.70 16.70 2.79
CA ALA A 52 13.01 16.07 1.52
C ALA A 52 12.45 14.63 1.41
N LEU A 53 12.35 13.91 2.53
CA LEU A 53 11.79 12.56 2.59
C LEU A 53 10.26 12.54 2.47
N LEU A 54 9.56 13.56 2.96
CA LEU A 54 8.09 13.68 2.89
C LEU A 54 7.55 13.72 1.45
N GLY A 55 8.33 14.24 0.51
CA GLY A 55 7.95 14.32 -0.91
C GLY A 55 8.30 13.08 -1.75
N ARG A 56 9.02 12.10 -1.18
CA ARG A 56 9.48 10.91 -1.91
C ARG A 56 8.59 9.72 -1.59
N ALA A 57 8.28 8.91 -2.61
CA ALA A 57 7.65 7.61 -2.41
C ALA A 57 8.50 6.76 -1.45
N LYS A 58 7.89 6.28 -0.36
CA LYS A 58 8.58 5.49 0.66
C LYS A 58 9.02 4.18 0.02
N PRO A 59 10.31 3.80 0.09
CA PRO A 59 10.72 2.51 -0.44
C PRO A 59 10.10 1.41 0.40
N VAL A 60 9.51 0.41 -0.29
CA VAL A 60 8.83 -0.72 0.34
C VAL A 60 9.75 -1.51 1.29
N THR A 61 11.06 -1.45 1.08
CA THR A 61 12.05 -2.12 1.94
C THR A 61 12.28 -1.44 3.30
N LEU A 62 11.82 -0.20 3.50
CA LEU A 62 11.92 0.52 4.78
C LEU A 62 10.68 0.33 5.68
N GLU A 63 9.66 -0.36 5.19
CA GLU A 63 8.44 -0.67 5.93
C GLU A 63 8.66 -1.85 6.89
N TRP A 64 9.31 -1.59 8.02
CA TRP A 64 9.53 -2.63 9.05
C TRP A 64 8.32 -2.80 9.99
N MET A 65 7.53 -1.74 10.17
CA MET A 65 6.32 -1.79 11.00
C MET A 65 5.15 -2.49 10.31
N GLY A 66 5.04 -2.41 8.98
CA GLY A 66 4.01 -3.08 8.19
C GLY A 66 4.35 -4.50 7.76
N ALA A 67 5.45 -5.11 8.25
CA ALA A 67 5.89 -6.45 7.84
C ALA A 67 4.81 -7.55 8.01
N ASN A 68 3.80 -7.33 8.87
CA ASN A 68 2.70 -8.27 9.11
C ASN A 68 1.44 -7.99 8.27
N VAL A 69 1.44 -6.96 7.41
CA VAL A 69 0.29 -6.64 6.55
C VAL A 69 0.16 -7.72 5.47
N ARG A 70 -0.93 -8.48 5.53
CA ARG A 70 -1.17 -9.61 4.61
C ARG A 70 -1.68 -9.15 3.24
N GLU A 71 -2.47 -8.09 3.20
CA GLU A 71 -3.12 -7.60 1.99
C GLU A 71 -3.24 -6.06 2.02
N ALA A 72 -3.00 -5.41 0.88
CA ALA A 72 -3.20 -3.98 0.69
C ALA A 72 -3.94 -3.69 -0.62
N LYS A 73 -4.88 -2.74 -0.58
CA LYS A 73 -5.60 -2.29 -1.77
C LYS A 73 -4.71 -1.36 -2.59
N VAL A 74 -4.56 -1.65 -3.88
CA VAL A 74 -3.83 -0.78 -4.81
C VAL A 74 -4.83 0.24 -5.37
N LEU A 75 -4.60 1.52 -5.09
CA LEU A 75 -5.45 2.61 -5.60
C LEU A 75 -5.02 3.08 -6.98
N SER A 76 -3.71 3.16 -7.20
CA SER A 76 -3.12 3.56 -8.48
C SER A 76 -1.73 2.95 -8.61
N ALA A 77 -1.32 2.74 -9.85
CA ALA A 77 0.03 2.32 -10.18
C ALA A 77 0.55 3.07 -11.40
N THR A 78 1.77 3.58 -11.29
CA THR A 78 2.53 4.15 -12.40
C THR A 78 3.77 3.29 -12.61
N LEU A 79 3.87 2.70 -13.81
CA LEU A 79 5.02 1.89 -14.19
C LEU A 79 6.01 2.77 -14.97
N VAL A 80 7.25 2.87 -14.47
CA VAL A 80 8.34 3.51 -15.21
C VAL A 80 9.35 2.41 -15.55
N GLU A 81 9.38 2.03 -16.82
CA GLU A 81 10.20 0.94 -17.33
C GLU A 81 11.68 1.18 -17.03
N ASN A 82 12.37 0.14 -16.55
CA ASN A 82 13.76 0.16 -16.10
C ASN A 82 14.09 1.07 -14.89
N GLU A 83 13.10 1.70 -14.25
CA GLU A 83 13.34 2.56 -13.09
C GLU A 83 12.67 2.03 -11.81
N ALA A 84 11.34 1.97 -11.81
CA ALA A 84 10.56 1.57 -10.65
C ALA A 84 9.07 1.42 -10.96
N ILE A 85 8.39 0.68 -10.09
CA ILE A 85 6.92 0.63 -10.05
C ILE A 85 6.49 1.51 -8.88
N TYR A 86 5.79 2.61 -9.17
CA TYR A 86 5.24 3.51 -8.16
C TYR A 86 3.80 3.10 -7.87
N LEU A 87 3.51 2.81 -6.60
CA LEU A 87 2.21 2.31 -6.16
C LEU A 87 1.63 3.20 -5.08
N THR A 88 0.34 3.48 -5.15
CA THR A 88 -0.40 4.03 -4.01
C THR A 88 -1.17 2.90 -3.34
N LEU A 89 -0.75 2.52 -2.13
CA LEU A 89 -1.35 1.44 -1.36
C LEU A 89 -2.20 1.97 -0.21
N LEU A 90 -3.34 1.35 0.02
CA LEU A 90 -4.23 1.58 1.15
C LEU A 90 -4.43 0.26 1.91
N TRP A 91 -3.95 0.19 3.15
CA TRP A 91 -4.17 -0.97 4.04
C TRP A 91 -4.75 -0.60 5.40
N GLU A 92 -4.71 0.68 5.77
CA GLU A 92 -5.25 1.22 7.02
C GLU A 92 -6.22 2.35 6.67
N GLN A 93 -5.92 3.58 7.06
CA GLN A 93 -6.82 4.72 6.99
C GLN A 93 -6.33 5.78 5.99
N ALA A 94 -5.05 5.73 5.61
CA ALA A 94 -4.42 6.71 4.72
C ALA A 94 -3.72 6.03 3.54
N PRO A 95 -3.87 6.56 2.31
CA PRO A 95 -3.12 6.08 1.16
C PRO A 95 -1.65 6.51 1.26
N ASN A 96 -0.75 5.55 1.11
CA ASN A 96 0.70 5.79 1.15
C ASN A 96 1.33 5.48 -0.20
N LEU A 97 2.26 6.33 -0.62
CA LEU A 97 2.99 6.19 -1.88
C LEU A 97 4.25 5.34 -1.67
N TYR A 98 4.36 4.28 -2.44
CA TYR A 98 5.44 3.29 -2.37
C TYR A 98 6.20 3.19 -3.68
N ARG A 99 7.50 2.90 -3.55
CA ARG A 99 8.38 2.59 -4.68
C ARG A 99 8.86 1.14 -4.58
N LEU A 100 8.54 0.35 -5.60
CA LEU A 100 9.09 -0.99 -5.80
C LEU A 100 10.20 -0.95 -6.87
N PRO A 101 11.24 -1.80 -6.73
CA PRO A 101 12.22 -1.98 -7.79
C PRO A 101 11.54 -2.52 -9.04
N TRP A 102 12.06 -2.13 -10.21
CA TRP A 102 11.55 -2.63 -11.48
C TRP A 102 11.76 -4.15 -11.60
N ASP A 103 10.68 -4.85 -11.95
CA ASP A 103 10.69 -6.25 -12.34
C ASP A 103 9.60 -6.46 -13.39
N ARG A 104 10.01 -6.99 -14.54
CA ARG A 104 9.12 -7.23 -15.67
C ARG A 104 7.97 -8.20 -15.32
N ARG A 105 8.24 -9.26 -14.56
CA ARG A 105 7.20 -10.23 -14.17
C ARG A 105 6.17 -9.58 -13.25
N MET A 106 6.61 -8.75 -12.31
CA MET A 106 5.70 -8.02 -11.42
C MET A 106 4.88 -6.97 -12.17
N ALA A 107 5.49 -6.27 -13.14
CA ALA A 107 4.79 -5.30 -13.98
C ALA A 107 3.67 -5.97 -14.80
N GLU A 108 3.96 -7.13 -15.42
CA GLU A 108 2.98 -7.91 -16.19
C GLU A 108 1.83 -8.42 -15.29
N GLN A 109 2.14 -8.96 -14.10
CA GLN A 109 1.12 -9.38 -13.13
C GLN A 109 0.20 -8.23 -12.69
N LEU A 110 0.77 -7.06 -12.42
CA LEU A 110 0.00 -5.88 -12.03
C LEU A 110 -0.93 -5.41 -13.15
N GLN A 111 -0.45 -5.43 -14.40
CA GLN A 111 -1.25 -5.04 -15.55
C GLN A 111 -2.40 -6.03 -15.81
N GLU A 112 -2.18 -7.33 -15.61
CA GLU A 112 -3.25 -8.33 -15.71
C GLU A 112 -4.27 -8.16 -14.58
N ALA A 113 -3.80 -8.02 -13.33
CA ALA A 113 -4.66 -7.78 -12.17
C ALA A 113 -5.51 -6.51 -12.32
N GLN A 114 -4.96 -5.43 -12.89
CA GLN A 114 -5.71 -4.21 -13.20
C GLN A 114 -6.79 -4.46 -14.27
N ARG A 115 -6.46 -5.18 -15.34
CA ARG A 115 -7.43 -5.52 -16.40
C ARG A 115 -8.56 -6.39 -15.88
N GLU A 116 -8.26 -7.35 -15.03
CA GLU A 116 -9.25 -8.24 -14.42
C GLU A 116 -10.11 -7.53 -13.37
N ALA A 117 -9.51 -6.68 -12.53
CA ALA A 117 -10.23 -5.83 -11.58
C ALA A 117 -11.19 -4.88 -12.30
N GLN A 118 -10.77 -4.26 -13.41
CA GLN A 118 -11.61 -3.41 -14.23
C GLN A 118 -12.80 -4.18 -14.83
N ARG A 119 -12.58 -5.42 -15.30
CA ARG A 119 -13.65 -6.30 -15.81
C ARG A 119 -14.66 -6.68 -14.73
N ASN A 120 -14.19 -6.91 -13.51
CA ASN A 120 -15.02 -7.33 -12.38
C ASN A 120 -15.66 -6.16 -11.61
N GLY A 121 -15.31 -4.91 -11.95
CA GLY A 121 -15.71 -3.72 -11.19
C GLY A 121 -15.08 -3.65 -9.80
N THR A 122 -13.98 -4.36 -9.58
CA THR A 122 -13.25 -4.43 -8.31
C THR A 122 -11.93 -3.66 -8.38
N ASN A 123 -11.15 -3.64 -7.30
CA ASN A 123 -9.82 -3.01 -7.27
C ASN A 123 -8.72 -4.08 -7.23
N PRO A 124 -7.55 -3.82 -7.82
CA PRO A 124 -6.40 -4.68 -7.65
C PRO A 124 -5.93 -4.69 -6.19
N MET A 125 -5.60 -5.87 -5.69
CA MET A 125 -5.02 -6.09 -4.36
C MET A 125 -3.58 -6.55 -4.50
N MET A 126 -2.77 -6.17 -3.51
CA MET A 126 -1.39 -6.61 -3.35
C MET A 126 -1.29 -7.49 -2.11
N ARG A 127 -0.76 -8.70 -2.25
CA ARG A 127 -0.49 -9.62 -1.14
C ARG A 127 0.91 -9.41 -0.60
N LEU A 128 1.06 -9.46 0.72
CA LEU A 128 2.33 -9.33 1.45
C LEU A 128 3.20 -8.15 0.95
N PRO A 129 2.63 -6.93 0.91
CA PRO A 129 3.27 -5.79 0.27
C PRO A 129 4.66 -5.40 0.82
N PHE A 130 5.03 -5.78 2.06
CA PHE A 130 6.31 -5.41 2.71
C PHE A 130 7.24 -6.58 3.00
N GLU A 131 6.80 -7.80 2.72
CA GLU A 131 7.64 -8.97 2.99
C GLU A 131 8.65 -9.15 1.86
N ARG A 132 9.93 -9.35 2.20
CA ARG A 132 10.92 -9.89 1.27
C ARG A 132 10.62 -11.38 1.08
N SER A 133 9.49 -11.69 0.43
CA SER A 133 9.10 -13.08 0.21
C SER A 133 10.15 -13.73 -0.69
N TRP A 134 10.74 -14.83 -0.21
CA TRP A 134 11.52 -15.77 -1.03
C TRP A 134 10.60 -16.82 -1.70
N ASP A 135 9.29 -16.70 -1.49
CA ASP A 135 8.27 -17.59 -2.03
C ASP A 135 7.63 -16.93 -3.26
N ASP A 136 8.01 -17.41 -4.45
CA ASP A 136 7.53 -16.95 -5.76
C ASP A 136 6.33 -17.77 -6.27
N ARG A 137 5.76 -18.65 -5.42
CA ARG A 137 4.71 -19.60 -5.84
C ARG A 137 3.36 -18.93 -6.10
N GLU A 138 3.10 -17.79 -5.49
CA GLU A 138 1.80 -17.12 -5.58
C GLU A 138 1.93 -15.69 -6.11
N PRO A 139 1.00 -15.24 -6.99
CA PRO A 139 1.07 -13.91 -7.58
C PRO A 139 0.89 -12.82 -6.52
N ARG A 140 1.78 -11.80 -6.54
CA ARG A 140 1.74 -10.70 -5.56
C ARG A 140 0.59 -9.74 -5.81
N PHE A 141 0.14 -9.63 -7.06
CA PHE A 141 -1.00 -8.79 -7.45
C PHE A 141 -2.14 -9.67 -7.95
N TYR A 142 -3.34 -9.45 -7.41
CA TYR A 142 -4.54 -10.18 -7.80
C TYR A 142 -5.75 -9.22 -7.84
N ALA A 143 -6.71 -9.50 -8.72
CA ALA A 143 -7.99 -8.80 -8.69
C ALA A 143 -8.83 -9.34 -7.52
N GLN A 144 -9.56 -8.47 -6.78
CA GLN A 144 -10.52 -8.99 -5.82
C GLN A 144 -11.55 -9.85 -6.55
N PRO A 145 -11.87 -11.06 -6.05
CA PRO A 145 -12.92 -11.89 -6.59
C PRO A 145 -14.24 -11.11 -6.69
N GLN A 146 -14.97 -11.30 -7.77
CA GLN A 146 -16.28 -10.66 -7.94
C GLN A 146 -17.17 -11.07 -6.76
N PRO A 147 -17.87 -10.11 -6.10
CA PRO A 147 -18.87 -10.42 -5.10
C PRO A 147 -19.89 -11.40 -5.70
N LYS A 148 -20.25 -12.45 -4.95
CA LYS A 148 -21.29 -13.39 -5.38
C LYS A 148 -22.52 -12.58 -5.79
N MET A 149 -22.99 -12.77 -7.03
CA MET A 149 -24.23 -12.13 -7.46
C MET A 149 -25.33 -12.50 -6.46
N PRO A 150 -26.22 -11.56 -6.10
CA PRO A 150 -27.38 -11.88 -5.29
C PRO A 150 -28.06 -13.12 -5.85
N ASP A 151 -28.31 -14.10 -4.98
CA ASP A 151 -28.97 -15.33 -5.40
C ASP A 151 -30.31 -14.94 -6.05
N LYS A 152 -30.49 -15.37 -7.31
CA LYS A 152 -31.71 -15.06 -8.06
C LYS A 152 -32.89 -15.58 -7.24
N PRO A 153 -33.86 -14.74 -6.87
CA PRO A 153 -34.96 -15.18 -6.02
C PRO A 153 -35.85 -16.12 -6.84
N TYR A 154 -35.61 -17.42 -6.70
CA TYR A 154 -36.54 -18.45 -7.20
C TYR A 154 -37.69 -18.70 -6.20
N GLU A 155 -37.64 -18.10 -5.01
CA GLU A 155 -38.56 -18.40 -3.90
C GLU A 155 -39.95 -17.76 -4.05
N ASN A 156 -40.12 -16.72 -4.88
CA ASN A 156 -41.37 -15.93 -4.93
C ASN A 156 -41.89 -15.68 -6.35
N ALA A 157 -41.65 -16.58 -7.30
CA ALA A 157 -42.46 -16.58 -8.52
C ALA A 157 -43.88 -17.04 -8.13
N PRO A 158 -44.94 -16.24 -8.36
CA PRO A 158 -46.30 -16.65 -8.05
C PRO A 158 -46.65 -17.84 -8.94
N GLY A 159 -46.55 -19.05 -8.39
CA GLY A 159 -46.87 -20.28 -9.12
C GLY A 159 -46.34 -21.58 -8.52
N ASN A 160 -45.35 -21.56 -7.62
CA ASN A 160 -44.76 -22.82 -7.12
C ASN A 160 -45.33 -23.23 -5.77
N GLY A 161 -46.54 -23.78 -5.80
CA GLY A 161 -47.16 -24.49 -4.68
C GLY A 161 -47.78 -25.80 -5.15
N GLY A 162 -47.10 -26.93 -4.95
CA GLY A 162 -47.68 -28.26 -5.04
C GLY A 162 -47.21 -29.16 -6.19
N PRO A 163 -47.33 -30.49 -6.06
CA PRO A 163 -46.31 -31.47 -6.44
C PRO A 163 -46.53 -32.05 -7.84
N GLY A 164 -45.57 -31.84 -8.73
CA GLY A 164 -45.62 -32.34 -10.10
C GLY A 164 -44.79 -31.40 -10.96
N GLY A 165 -43.81 -31.97 -11.68
CA GLY A 165 -42.84 -31.21 -12.45
C GLY A 165 -43.49 -30.15 -13.33
N ASN A 166 -42.89 -28.96 -13.39
CA ASN A 166 -43.27 -27.99 -14.41
C ASN A 166 -42.30 -28.13 -15.58
N PRO A 167 -42.79 -28.36 -16.82
CA PRO A 167 -41.95 -28.46 -18.01
C PRO A 167 -41.27 -27.12 -18.26
N GLY A 168 -40.07 -27.18 -18.82
CA GLY A 168 -39.33 -26.00 -19.24
C GLY A 168 -40.22 -25.07 -20.06
N ILE A 169 -40.16 -23.78 -19.74
CA ILE A 169 -40.89 -22.74 -20.47
C ILE A 169 -40.32 -22.71 -21.89
N GLU A 170 -41.06 -23.31 -22.82
CA GLU A 170 -40.75 -23.26 -24.25
C GLU A 170 -41.15 -21.86 -24.74
N PHE A 171 -40.16 -21.06 -25.09
CA PHE A 171 -40.38 -19.71 -25.61
C PHE A 171 -40.94 -19.83 -27.03
N GLN A 172 -42.25 -19.66 -27.18
CA GLN A 172 -42.90 -19.59 -28.48
C GLN A 172 -42.40 -18.34 -29.22
N HIS A 173 -41.61 -18.55 -30.27
CA HIS A 173 -41.22 -17.49 -31.20
C HIS A 173 -42.44 -17.03 -31.99
N PRO A 174 -42.80 -15.73 -31.98
CA PRO A 174 -43.94 -15.23 -32.73
C PRO A 174 -43.58 -15.21 -34.23
N GLY A 175 -44.11 -16.16 -35.00
CA GLY A 175 -43.94 -16.15 -36.46
C GLY A 175 -44.22 -17.42 -37.26
N GLN A 176 -44.72 -18.53 -36.69
CA GLN A 176 -45.04 -19.72 -37.50
C GLN A 176 -46.54 -19.79 -37.83
N PRO A 177 -46.94 -19.81 -39.13
CA PRO A 177 -48.30 -20.10 -39.54
C PRO A 177 -48.61 -21.58 -39.36
N THR A 178 -49.85 -21.84 -38.92
CA THR A 178 -50.47 -23.15 -38.64
C THR A 178 -50.51 -24.10 -39.83
#